data_AF-A0A416TI29-F1
#
_entry.id   AF-A0A416TI29-F1
#
_cell.length_a   1.000
_cell.length_b   1.000
_cell.length_c   1.000
_cell.angle_alpha   90.00
_cell.angle_beta   90.00
_cell.angle_gamma   90.00
#
_symmetry.space_group_name_H-M   'P 1'
#
loop_
_entity.id
_entity.type
_entity.pdbx_description
1 polymer ?
#
loop_
_entity_poly.entity_id
_entity_poly.type
_entity_poly.pdbx_seq_one_letter_code
_entity_poly.pdbx_strand_id
1 'polypeptide(L)'
;MKLKSILLSTLAVLICTACSNDENTSWKDKPDASLNISVKAAGAATKAFHPNDENELSGEAKVNSLAVLVFDEGGTELIGYGWQNTSPAEGEASIINIQTKAVKSQIVIISNISETALSDVANYSELETRLAKLNDQSQNSLTMSSQVISTEKSLVAGDNYLGYTSMGTENINGISQPLEITRLVARLDLVDAKTKFTKEFLRNRSVKIEEVRILNQNTASHYFSREYWGAVMATGNLSSSEPTTLNRVISNDTGFDDTPYIHYVMENDATEAPTTLQVKATLSATDIYPAQTRIFTAVINKNGLESHYNHNFIKRNYVYKLHISFGDNSFEEEEIPEPQDTVLDVQVEVVSWGPVSQDVEI
;
A
#
# COMPACT_ATOMS: atom_id res chain seq x y z
N MET A 1 23.12 18.18 -45.84
CA MET A 1 22.30 18.60 -44.67
C MET A 1 21.15 17.61 -44.57
N LYS A 2 20.86 16.89 -43.49
CA LYS A 2 21.24 16.99 -42.06
C LYS A 2 21.45 15.55 -41.53
N LEU A 3 22.55 15.32 -40.81
CA LEU A 3 22.69 14.17 -39.92
C LEU A 3 21.76 14.37 -38.72
N LYS A 4 21.04 13.32 -38.30
CA LYS A 4 20.36 13.28 -37.00
C LYS A 4 21.27 12.53 -36.03
N SER A 5 21.55 13.19 -34.92
CA SER A 5 22.47 12.82 -33.85
C SER A 5 22.06 11.52 -33.17
N ILE A 6 22.95 10.53 -33.18
CA ILE A 6 22.95 9.41 -32.24
C ILE A 6 23.57 9.94 -30.94
N LEU A 7 22.75 10.05 -29.90
CA LEU A 7 23.23 10.33 -28.54
C LEU A 7 23.86 9.05 -28.00
N LEU A 8 25.20 9.00 -27.97
CA LEU A 8 25.94 8.06 -27.13
C LEU A 8 25.76 8.50 -25.67
N SER A 9 24.96 7.75 -24.91
CA SER A 9 24.96 7.82 -23.46
C SER A 9 26.23 7.17 -22.93
N THR A 10 26.99 7.97 -22.20
CA THR A 10 28.26 7.65 -21.54
C THR A 10 28.09 6.54 -20.50
N LEU A 11 28.80 5.43 -20.69
CA LEU A 11 29.01 4.38 -19.69
C LEU A 11 29.88 4.94 -18.56
N ALA A 12 29.26 5.27 -17.42
CA ALA A 12 29.98 5.58 -16.19
C ALA A 12 30.31 4.27 -15.45
N VAL A 13 31.54 3.78 -15.61
CA VAL A 13 32.07 2.67 -14.83
C VAL A 13 32.37 3.17 -13.42
N LEU A 14 31.50 2.88 -12.45
CA LEU A 14 31.77 3.06 -11.03
C LEU A 14 32.60 1.88 -10.53
N ILE A 15 33.89 2.14 -10.26
CA ILE A 15 34.77 1.21 -9.54
C ILE A 15 34.62 1.53 -8.05
N CYS A 16 33.84 0.76 -7.32
CA CYS A 16 33.85 0.81 -5.86
C CYS A 16 35.02 -0.04 -5.33
N THR A 17 36.10 0.63 -4.92
CA THR A 17 37.15 0.02 -4.10
C THR A 17 36.71 0.02 -2.64
N ALA A 18 36.29 -1.13 -2.13
CA ALA A 18 36.28 -1.41 -0.69
C ALA A 18 37.30 -2.52 -0.42
N CYS A 19 38.55 -2.12 -0.18
CA CYS A 19 39.56 -2.99 0.38
C CYS A 19 39.56 -2.82 1.90
N SER A 20 39.13 -3.85 2.62
CA SER A 20 39.65 -4.16 3.95
C SER A 20 40.17 -5.59 3.90
N ASN A 21 41.49 -5.73 4.02
CA ASN A 21 42.16 -7.02 4.14
C ASN A 21 41.80 -7.67 5.48
N ASP A 22 41.24 -8.88 5.44
CA ASP A 22 41.57 -9.94 6.39
C ASP A 22 41.57 -11.27 5.62
N GLU A 23 42.76 -11.87 5.52
CA GLU A 23 43.01 -13.16 4.87
C GLU A 23 42.59 -14.31 5.80
N ASN A 24 41.37 -14.83 5.63
CA ASN A 24 41.09 -16.28 5.71
C ASN A 24 39.66 -16.63 5.26
N THR A 25 39.37 -16.55 3.95
CA THR A 25 38.24 -17.29 3.37
C THR A 25 38.68 -17.92 2.04
N SER A 26 38.39 -19.20 1.89
CA SER A 26 38.82 -20.03 0.76
C SER A 26 38.38 -19.42 -0.57
N TRP A 27 39.08 -19.74 -1.65
CA TRP A 27 38.97 -19.09 -2.96
C TRP A 27 37.69 -19.51 -3.73
N LYS A 28 36.58 -19.71 -3.00
CA LYS A 28 35.29 -20.27 -3.44
C LYS A 28 34.09 -19.32 -3.41
N ASP A 29 34.18 -18.09 -2.93
CA ASP A 29 33.00 -17.21 -2.82
C ASP A 29 33.24 -15.79 -3.35
N LYS A 30 33.46 -15.66 -4.66
CA LYS A 30 33.25 -14.37 -5.35
C LYS A 30 31.91 -14.42 -6.09
N PRO A 31 31.15 -13.32 -6.15
CA PRO A 31 29.97 -13.28 -7.01
C PRO A 31 30.37 -13.59 -8.45
N ASP A 32 29.68 -14.53 -9.06
CA ASP A 32 29.88 -14.99 -10.44
C ASP A 32 28.65 -14.75 -11.32
N ALA A 33 27.57 -14.18 -10.75
CA ALA A 33 26.34 -13.80 -11.43
C ALA A 33 25.92 -12.35 -11.09
N SER A 34 25.14 -11.73 -11.97
CA SER A 34 24.51 -10.42 -11.79
C SER A 34 23.01 -10.49 -12.09
N LEU A 35 22.19 -9.74 -11.36
CA LEU A 35 20.76 -9.58 -11.62
C LEU A 35 20.44 -8.17 -12.14
N ASN A 36 19.57 -8.13 -13.13
CA ASN A 36 18.96 -6.94 -13.69
C ASN A 36 17.44 -7.10 -13.60
N ILE A 37 16.76 -6.20 -12.91
CA ILE A 37 15.34 -6.31 -12.60
C ILE A 37 14.60 -5.05 -13.05
N SER A 38 13.53 -5.25 -13.80
CA SER A 38 12.53 -4.22 -14.11
C SER A 38 11.23 -4.52 -13.37
N VAL A 39 10.64 -3.48 -12.78
CA VAL A 39 9.41 -3.57 -12.01
C VAL A 39 8.38 -2.55 -12.47
N LYS A 40 7.11 -2.85 -12.20
CA LYS A 40 6.00 -1.91 -12.32
C LYS A 40 5.14 -1.91 -11.07
N ALA A 41 4.63 -0.75 -10.66
CA ALA A 41 3.66 -0.65 -9.58
C ALA A 41 2.38 -1.40 -9.98
N ALA A 42 1.90 -2.27 -9.09
CA ALA A 42 0.70 -3.04 -9.35
C ALA A 42 -0.54 -2.15 -9.26
N GLY A 43 -1.32 -2.12 -10.34
CA GLY A 43 -2.74 -1.78 -10.23
C GLY A 43 -3.52 -2.91 -9.59
N ALA A 44 -4.78 -2.65 -9.26
CA ALA A 44 -5.58 -3.57 -8.45
C ALA A 44 -6.72 -4.21 -9.24
N ALA A 45 -6.74 -5.52 -9.47
CA ALA A 45 -7.87 -6.17 -10.16
C ALA A 45 -9.10 -6.32 -9.24
N THR A 46 -10.16 -5.55 -9.47
CA THR A 46 -11.50 -5.82 -8.91
C THR A 46 -12.43 -6.32 -10.00
N LYS A 47 -13.47 -7.09 -9.63
CA LYS A 47 -14.53 -7.52 -10.56
C LYS A 47 -15.35 -6.35 -11.14
N ALA A 48 -15.19 -5.16 -10.59
CA ALA A 48 -15.81 -3.91 -11.03
C ALA A 48 -14.84 -3.01 -11.80
N PHE A 49 -13.70 -3.54 -12.29
CA PHE A 49 -12.75 -2.78 -13.10
C PHE A 49 -13.45 -2.04 -14.25
N HIS A 50 -13.56 -0.72 -14.10
CA HIS A 50 -13.89 0.17 -15.21
C HIS A 50 -12.60 0.79 -15.73
N PRO A 51 -12.37 0.86 -17.06
CA PRO A 51 -11.14 1.44 -17.65
C PRO A 51 -10.85 2.90 -17.28
N ASN A 52 -11.81 3.58 -16.62
CA ASN A 52 -11.72 4.97 -16.19
C ASN A 52 -11.62 5.12 -14.66
N ASP A 53 -11.54 4.02 -13.89
CA ASP A 53 -11.40 4.06 -12.43
C ASP A 53 -9.93 4.28 -12.04
N GLU A 54 -9.40 5.44 -12.42
CA GLU A 54 -8.11 5.92 -11.93
C GLU A 54 -8.30 6.52 -10.52
N ASN A 55 -8.20 5.66 -9.49
CA ASN A 55 -8.23 6.11 -8.09
C ASN A 55 -6.83 6.51 -7.57
N GLU A 56 -5.80 6.28 -8.37
CA GLU A 56 -4.41 6.61 -8.07
C GLU A 56 -4.22 8.13 -8.12
N LEU A 57 -3.77 8.70 -7.00
CA LEU A 57 -3.38 10.10 -6.92
C LEU A 57 -1.96 10.25 -7.42
N SER A 58 -1.66 11.42 -8.00
CA SER A 58 -0.29 11.75 -8.44
C SER A 58 0.71 11.54 -7.30
N GLY A 59 1.79 10.81 -7.60
CA GLY A 59 2.82 10.43 -6.63
C GLY A 59 2.70 9.03 -6.06
N GLU A 60 1.50 8.42 -6.04
CA GLU A 60 1.29 7.15 -5.34
C GLU A 60 1.91 5.96 -6.06
N ALA A 61 2.19 6.08 -7.37
CA ALA A 61 2.91 5.07 -8.16
C ALA A 61 4.42 5.31 -8.24
N LYS A 62 4.93 6.36 -7.60
CA LYS A 62 6.37 6.66 -7.66
C LYS A 62 7.16 5.51 -7.07
N VAL A 63 8.14 5.07 -7.84
CA VAL A 63 9.24 4.23 -7.37
C VAL A 63 10.43 5.17 -7.23
N ASN A 64 10.79 5.51 -5.99
CA ASN A 64 11.90 6.40 -5.61
C ASN A 64 13.19 5.64 -5.30
N SER A 65 13.07 4.40 -4.83
CA SER A 65 14.19 3.50 -4.56
C SER A 65 13.78 2.06 -4.78
N LEU A 66 14.78 1.20 -5.03
CA LEU A 66 14.63 -0.25 -5.09
C LEU A 66 15.70 -0.91 -4.23
N ALA A 67 15.29 -1.89 -3.45
CA ALA A 67 16.14 -2.84 -2.75
C ALA A 67 15.83 -4.25 -3.26
N VAL A 68 16.88 -5.03 -3.51
CA VAL A 68 16.78 -6.43 -3.93
C VAL A 68 17.62 -7.27 -3.01
N LEU A 69 16.98 -8.27 -2.41
CA LEU A 69 17.63 -9.27 -1.57
C LEU A 69 17.57 -10.61 -2.31
N VAL A 70 18.72 -11.26 -2.43
CA VAL A 70 18.88 -12.55 -3.08
C VAL A 70 19.40 -13.53 -2.05
N PHE A 71 18.58 -14.51 -1.71
CA PHE A 71 18.94 -15.60 -0.82
C PHE A 71 19.24 -16.87 -1.62
N ASP A 72 20.01 -17.78 -1.05
CA ASP A 72 20.13 -19.14 -1.57
C ASP A 72 18.78 -19.88 -1.58
N GLU A 73 18.69 -21.03 -2.24
CA GLU A 73 17.45 -21.82 -2.38
C GLU A 73 16.79 -22.08 -1.01
N GLY A 74 17.59 -22.28 0.04
CA GLY A 74 17.10 -22.55 1.40
C GLY A 74 16.73 -21.31 2.21
N GLY A 75 17.08 -20.10 1.78
CA GLY A 75 16.91 -18.87 2.56
C GLY A 75 17.86 -18.75 3.75
N THR A 76 18.94 -19.54 3.79
CA THR A 76 19.89 -19.62 4.91
C THR A 76 20.96 -18.54 4.85
N GLU A 77 21.31 -18.08 3.64
CA GLU A 77 22.34 -17.06 3.41
C GLU A 77 21.82 -16.01 2.43
N LEU A 78 22.04 -14.73 2.75
CA LEU A 78 21.94 -13.64 1.78
C LEU A 78 23.17 -13.68 0.87
N ILE A 79 22.96 -14.08 -0.39
CA ILE A 79 24.01 -14.24 -1.41
C ILE A 79 24.07 -13.07 -2.39
N GLY A 80 23.22 -12.06 -2.24
CA GLY A 80 23.24 -10.83 -3.02
C GLY A 80 22.36 -9.75 -2.41
N TYR A 81 22.84 -8.51 -2.43
CA TYR A 81 22.09 -7.33 -2.03
C TYR A 81 22.38 -6.19 -3.00
N GLY A 82 21.32 -5.50 -3.40
CA GLY A 82 21.45 -4.26 -4.16
C GLY A 82 20.43 -3.25 -3.69
N TRP A 83 20.86 -2.00 -3.55
CA TRP A 83 19.98 -0.87 -3.31
C TRP A 83 20.35 0.27 -4.25
N GLN A 84 19.35 0.98 -4.75
CA GLN A 84 19.58 2.22 -5.48
C GLN A 84 18.40 3.18 -5.33
N ASN A 85 18.70 4.47 -5.40
CA ASN A 85 17.70 5.45 -5.81
C ASN A 85 17.38 5.23 -7.29
N THR A 86 16.11 5.40 -7.64
CA THR A 86 15.66 5.45 -9.03
C THR A 86 15.52 6.91 -9.45
N SER A 87 15.60 7.18 -10.76
CA SER A 87 15.07 8.47 -11.25
C SER A 87 13.57 8.42 -11.02
N PRO A 88 12.97 9.28 -10.18
CA PRO A 88 11.58 9.12 -9.76
C PRO A 88 10.67 9.03 -10.97
N ALA A 89 10.18 7.83 -11.23
CA ALA A 89 9.33 7.51 -12.35
C ALA A 89 7.99 7.06 -11.80
N GLU A 90 6.91 7.54 -12.41
CA GLU A 90 5.57 7.07 -12.10
C GLU A 90 5.42 5.67 -12.70
N GLY A 91 5.16 4.69 -11.86
CA GLY A 91 4.72 3.36 -12.29
C GLY A 91 5.83 2.37 -12.62
N GLU A 92 6.96 2.74 -13.22
CA GLU A 92 8.01 1.77 -13.63
C GLU A 92 9.41 2.17 -13.21
N ALA A 93 10.25 1.18 -12.87
CA ALA A 93 11.65 1.41 -12.54
C ALA A 93 12.50 0.15 -12.79
N SER A 94 13.82 0.32 -12.82
CA SER A 94 14.74 -0.81 -12.93
C SER A 94 15.96 -0.63 -12.04
N ILE A 95 16.52 -1.74 -11.57
CA ILE A 95 17.79 -1.86 -10.85
C ILE A 95 18.67 -2.88 -11.58
N ILE A 96 19.95 -2.54 -11.77
CA ILE A 96 20.86 -3.33 -12.61
C ILE A 96 22.12 -3.73 -11.84
N ASN A 97 22.79 -4.77 -12.33
CA ASN A 97 24.11 -5.21 -11.86
C ASN A 97 24.19 -5.60 -10.37
N ILE A 98 23.13 -6.19 -9.82
CA ILE A 98 23.13 -6.70 -8.44
C ILE A 98 23.99 -7.96 -8.38
N GLN A 99 25.11 -7.90 -7.67
CA GLN A 99 26.06 -9.02 -7.59
C GLN A 99 25.48 -10.18 -6.77
N THR A 100 25.59 -11.41 -7.29
CA THR A 100 25.13 -12.63 -6.64
C THR A 100 25.87 -13.88 -7.13
N LYS A 101 25.37 -15.08 -6.80
CA LYS A 101 25.95 -16.38 -7.16
C LYS A 101 25.09 -17.13 -8.18
N ALA A 102 25.73 -17.91 -9.06
CA ALA A 102 25.09 -18.77 -10.07
C ALA A 102 24.46 -20.04 -9.46
N VAL A 103 23.46 -19.85 -8.60
CA VAL A 103 22.75 -20.92 -7.87
C VAL A 103 21.25 -20.72 -7.97
N LYS A 104 20.47 -21.70 -7.51
CA LYS A 104 19.04 -21.48 -7.28
C LYS A 104 18.86 -20.52 -6.11
N SER A 105 17.88 -19.62 -6.23
CA SER A 105 17.76 -18.49 -5.33
C SER A 105 16.31 -18.13 -5.01
N GLN A 106 16.12 -17.42 -3.91
CA GLN A 106 14.89 -16.69 -3.59
C GLN A 106 15.16 -15.19 -3.69
N ILE A 107 14.37 -14.48 -4.50
CA ILE A 107 14.55 -13.04 -4.76
C ILE A 107 13.36 -12.27 -4.18
N VAL A 108 13.66 -11.21 -3.42
CA VAL A 108 12.66 -10.30 -2.85
C VAL A 108 12.98 -8.87 -3.29
N ILE A 109 11.99 -8.17 -3.82
CA ILE A 109 12.11 -6.77 -4.27
C ILE A 109 11.21 -5.89 -3.41
N ILE A 110 11.78 -4.82 -2.85
CA ILE A 110 11.08 -3.85 -2.00
C ILE A 110 11.43 -2.45 -2.51
N SER A 111 10.44 -1.58 -2.67
CA SER A 111 10.63 -0.20 -3.11
C SER A 111 10.42 0.81 -1.98
N ASN A 112 10.89 2.03 -2.20
CA ASN A 112 10.60 3.20 -1.35
C ASN A 112 10.98 2.96 0.12
N ILE A 113 12.17 2.40 0.32
CA ILE A 113 12.81 2.26 1.62
C ILE A 113 14.17 2.96 1.62
N SER A 114 14.65 3.34 2.81
CA SER A 114 16.00 3.86 2.97
C SER A 114 17.04 2.78 2.68
N GLU A 115 18.22 3.21 2.23
CA GLU A 115 19.35 2.31 1.93
C GLU A 115 19.75 1.41 3.10
N THR A 116 19.59 1.92 4.32
CA THR A 116 19.99 1.24 5.55
C THR A 116 18.88 0.40 6.19
N ALA A 117 17.65 0.41 5.67
CA ALA A 117 16.53 -0.28 6.30
C ALA A 117 16.71 -1.80 6.37
N LEU A 118 17.38 -2.38 5.38
CA LEU A 118 17.55 -3.84 5.21
C LEU A 118 19.01 -4.25 4.94
N SER A 119 19.97 -3.33 5.09
CA SER A 119 21.38 -3.59 4.76
C SER A 119 22.08 -4.57 5.70
N ASP A 120 21.47 -4.84 6.86
CA ASP A 120 21.98 -5.73 7.92
C ASP A 120 21.33 -7.12 7.92
N VAL A 121 20.37 -7.37 7.04
CA VAL A 121 19.69 -8.67 6.90
C VAL A 121 20.71 -9.73 6.47
N ALA A 122 20.78 -10.85 7.19
CA ALA A 122 21.71 -11.94 6.88
C ALA A 122 21.05 -13.15 6.20
N ASN A 123 19.75 -13.36 6.43
CA ASN A 123 19.01 -14.52 5.94
C ASN A 123 17.52 -14.22 5.77
N TYR A 124 16.80 -15.13 5.12
CA TYR A 124 15.41 -14.92 4.75
C TYR A 124 14.47 -14.83 5.97
N SER A 125 14.71 -15.66 7.00
CA SER A 125 13.91 -15.62 8.24
C SER A 125 14.04 -14.28 8.95
N GLU A 126 15.23 -13.68 8.93
CA GLU A 126 15.43 -12.35 9.49
C GLU A 126 14.64 -11.29 8.72
N LEU A 127 14.65 -11.34 7.38
CA LEU A 127 13.86 -10.44 6.55
C LEU A 127 12.35 -10.54 6.86
N GLU A 128 11.83 -11.75 7.09
CA GLU A 128 10.42 -11.96 7.47
C GLU A 128 10.03 -11.23 8.77
N THR A 129 10.99 -11.02 9.68
CA THR A 129 10.73 -10.29 10.94
C THR A 129 10.77 -8.76 10.80
N ARG A 130 11.28 -8.24 9.68
CA ARG A 130 11.41 -6.79 9.45
C ARG A 130 10.04 -6.17 9.17
N LEU A 131 9.81 -5.01 9.76
CA LEU A 131 8.53 -4.30 9.68
C LEU A 131 8.67 -2.91 9.07
N ALA A 132 7.91 -2.66 8.02
CA ALA A 132 7.63 -1.30 7.54
C ALA A 132 6.72 -0.57 8.54
N LYS A 133 6.90 0.74 8.69
CA LYS A 133 6.08 1.57 9.58
C LYS A 133 5.11 2.44 8.79
N LEU A 134 3.92 2.67 9.34
CA LEU A 134 2.89 3.53 8.75
C LEU A 134 3.35 4.99 8.65
N ASN A 135 4.13 5.47 9.62
CA ASN A 135 4.64 6.84 9.61
C ASN A 135 5.67 7.12 8.49
N ASP A 136 6.24 6.07 7.88
CA ASP A 136 7.16 6.20 6.76
C ASP A 136 6.42 6.28 5.41
N GLN A 137 5.10 6.07 5.42
CA GLN A 137 4.27 6.06 4.21
C GLN A 137 3.75 7.47 3.92
N SER A 138 3.90 7.91 2.67
CA SER A 138 3.32 9.17 2.21
C SER A 138 2.86 9.03 0.76
N GLN A 139 1.99 9.94 0.32
CA GLN A 139 1.48 9.93 -1.05
C GLN A 139 2.59 9.87 -2.11
N ASN A 140 3.76 10.46 -1.86
CA ASN A 140 4.89 10.44 -2.80
C ASN A 140 5.93 9.33 -2.52
N SER A 141 5.70 8.46 -1.53
CA SER A 141 6.61 7.40 -1.12
C SER A 141 5.85 6.32 -0.37
N LEU A 142 5.13 5.46 -1.12
CA LEU A 142 4.44 4.29 -0.58
C LEU A 142 5.32 3.05 -0.80
N THR A 143 5.66 2.34 0.27
CA THR A 143 6.43 1.10 0.18
C THR A 143 5.64 0.06 -0.62
N MET A 144 6.30 -0.56 -1.60
CA MET A 144 5.75 -1.66 -2.39
C MET A 144 6.68 -2.85 -2.36
N SER A 145 6.15 -4.04 -2.63
CA SER A 145 6.96 -5.25 -2.71
C SER A 145 6.41 -6.27 -3.69
N SER A 146 7.31 -7.06 -4.26
CA SER A 146 6.96 -8.23 -5.06
C SER A 146 6.52 -9.40 -4.17
N GLN A 147 6.00 -10.45 -4.82
CA GLN A 147 6.06 -11.80 -4.28
C GLN A 147 7.51 -12.28 -4.13
N VAL A 148 7.71 -13.41 -3.45
CA VAL A 148 9.02 -14.08 -3.46
C VAL A 148 9.19 -14.80 -4.80
N ILE A 149 10.25 -14.50 -5.53
CA ILE A 149 10.59 -15.19 -6.78
C ILE A 149 11.56 -16.32 -6.45
N SER A 150 11.04 -17.54 -6.42
CA SER A 150 11.88 -18.75 -6.35
C SER A 150 12.31 -19.14 -7.76
N THR A 151 13.61 -19.19 -8.03
CA THR A 151 14.09 -19.51 -9.37
C THR A 151 13.88 -20.99 -9.66
N GLU A 152 13.25 -21.32 -10.79
CA GLU A 152 13.03 -22.72 -11.19
C GLU A 152 14.34 -23.41 -11.54
N LYS A 153 15.27 -22.64 -12.10
CA LYS A 153 16.63 -23.05 -12.46
C LYS A 153 17.64 -22.20 -11.69
N SER A 154 18.87 -22.68 -11.59
CA SER A 154 19.96 -21.85 -11.08
C SER A 154 20.13 -20.60 -11.95
N LEU A 155 20.47 -19.49 -11.31
CA LEU A 155 21.04 -18.34 -12.00
C LEU A 155 22.29 -18.78 -12.77
N VAL A 156 22.55 -18.15 -13.90
CA VAL A 156 23.74 -18.41 -14.72
C VAL A 156 24.86 -17.46 -14.37
N ALA A 157 26.11 -17.86 -14.63
CA ALA A 157 27.23 -16.94 -14.51
C ALA A 157 27.08 -15.78 -15.51
N GLY A 158 27.38 -14.56 -15.05
CA GLY A 158 27.09 -13.33 -15.79
C GLY A 158 25.64 -12.83 -15.59
N ASP A 159 25.07 -12.20 -16.61
CA ASP A 159 23.81 -11.47 -16.49
C ASP A 159 22.57 -12.38 -16.47
N ASN A 160 21.69 -12.10 -15.51
CA ASN A 160 20.36 -12.67 -15.37
C ASN A 160 19.33 -11.54 -15.37
N TYR A 161 18.16 -11.78 -15.96
CA TYR A 161 17.16 -10.74 -16.18
C TYR A 161 15.80 -11.13 -15.59
N LEU A 162 15.09 -10.16 -15.05
CA LEU A 162 13.72 -10.31 -14.58
C LEU A 162 12.90 -9.11 -15.03
N GLY A 163 11.84 -9.37 -15.80
CA GLY A 163 10.92 -8.35 -16.27
C GLY A 163 11.38 -7.53 -17.48
N TYR A 164 12.27 -8.09 -18.32
CA TYR A 164 12.72 -7.44 -19.55
C TYR A 164 12.11 -8.08 -20.80
N THR A 165 11.23 -7.35 -21.48
CA THR A 165 10.54 -7.83 -22.70
C THR A 165 11.53 -8.25 -23.79
N SER A 166 12.65 -7.54 -23.90
CA SER A 166 13.72 -7.83 -24.86
C SER A 166 14.41 -9.17 -24.66
N MET A 167 14.35 -9.72 -23.45
CA MET A 167 14.99 -10.99 -23.09
C MET A 167 14.05 -12.20 -23.25
N GLY A 168 12.74 -11.99 -23.47
CA GLY A 168 11.79 -13.07 -23.71
C GLY A 168 11.89 -14.21 -22.68
N THR A 169 12.10 -15.45 -23.15
CA THR A 169 12.24 -16.64 -22.30
C THR A 169 13.56 -16.74 -21.55
N GLU A 170 14.53 -15.87 -21.83
CA GLU A 170 15.81 -15.80 -21.08
C GLU A 170 15.65 -15.09 -19.72
N ASN A 171 14.51 -14.45 -19.47
CA ASN A 171 14.20 -13.98 -18.13
C ASN A 171 14.08 -15.15 -17.15
N ILE A 172 14.38 -14.88 -15.89
CA ILE A 172 14.13 -15.77 -14.76
C ILE A 172 12.66 -16.21 -14.80
N ASN A 173 12.45 -17.53 -14.83
CA ASN A 173 11.15 -18.18 -14.95
C ASN A 173 10.31 -17.72 -16.17
N GLY A 174 10.94 -17.16 -17.21
CA GLY A 174 10.24 -16.60 -18.38
C GLY A 174 9.46 -15.32 -18.11
N ILE A 175 9.62 -14.69 -16.94
CA ILE A 175 8.91 -13.47 -16.54
C ILE A 175 9.48 -12.28 -17.32
N SER A 176 8.89 -12.01 -18.49
CA SER A 176 9.39 -11.02 -19.45
C SER A 176 8.71 -9.66 -19.35
N GLN A 177 7.58 -9.55 -18.65
CA GLN A 177 6.97 -8.25 -18.34
C GLN A 177 7.52 -7.70 -17.03
N PRO A 178 7.66 -6.37 -16.87
CA PRO A 178 8.10 -5.76 -15.62
C PRO A 178 7.33 -6.35 -14.43
N LEU A 179 8.08 -6.80 -13.42
CA LEU A 179 7.51 -7.52 -12.29
C LEU A 179 6.64 -6.58 -11.46
N GLU A 180 5.43 -7.02 -11.14
CA GLU A 180 4.52 -6.23 -10.32
C GLU A 180 4.98 -6.14 -8.87
N ILE A 181 5.02 -4.91 -8.34
CA ILE A 181 5.22 -4.62 -6.92
C ILE A 181 3.96 -3.99 -6.33
N THR A 182 3.45 -4.57 -5.26
CA THR A 182 2.16 -4.22 -4.66
C THR A 182 2.36 -3.28 -3.46
N ARG A 183 1.54 -2.24 -3.29
CA ARG A 183 1.60 -1.36 -2.10
C ARG A 183 1.36 -2.15 -0.81
N LEU A 184 2.06 -1.80 0.28
CA LEU A 184 1.80 -2.36 1.62
C LEU A 184 0.55 -1.75 2.27
N VAL A 185 0.32 -0.47 2.01
CA VAL A 185 -0.82 0.27 2.54
C VAL A 185 -2.11 -0.01 1.76
N ALA A 186 -3.23 0.37 2.36
CA ALA A 186 -4.50 0.72 1.74
C ALA A 186 -4.78 2.22 1.94
N ARG A 187 -5.76 2.77 1.21
CA ARG A 187 -6.21 4.17 1.38
C ARG A 187 -7.69 4.23 1.76
N LEU A 188 -8.02 5.12 2.69
CA LEU A 188 -9.39 5.42 3.10
C LEU A 188 -9.74 6.81 2.59
N ASP A 189 -10.82 6.90 1.82
CA ASP A 189 -11.30 8.15 1.24
C ASP A 189 -12.71 8.44 1.77
N LEU A 190 -12.88 9.51 2.54
CA LEU A 190 -14.21 9.99 2.89
C LEU A 190 -14.73 10.83 1.72
N VAL A 191 -15.66 10.27 0.94
CA VAL A 191 -16.08 10.84 -0.36
C VAL A 191 -17.47 11.45 -0.35
N ASP A 192 -18.36 11.00 0.54
CA ASP A 192 -19.73 11.52 0.65
C ASP A 192 -20.18 11.49 2.11
N ALA A 193 -21.01 12.47 2.48
CA ALA A 193 -21.74 12.45 3.73
C ALA A 193 -23.07 13.19 3.57
N LYS A 194 -24.16 12.60 4.08
CA LYS A 194 -25.49 13.21 4.02
C LYS A 194 -26.34 12.87 5.23
N THR A 195 -27.42 13.62 5.43
CA THR A 195 -28.48 13.22 6.35
C THR A 195 -29.64 12.59 5.59
N LYS A 196 -30.39 11.72 6.26
CA LYS A 196 -31.62 11.09 5.75
C LYS A 196 -32.74 11.26 6.78
N PHE A 197 -32.91 12.48 7.27
CA PHE A 197 -33.82 12.77 8.37
C PHE A 197 -35.27 12.88 7.89
N THR A 198 -36.15 12.10 8.54
CA THR A 198 -37.59 12.11 8.31
C THR A 198 -38.38 12.36 9.60
N LYS A 199 -37.79 12.18 10.79
CA LYS A 199 -38.43 12.53 12.08
C LYS A 199 -38.52 14.04 12.29
N GLU A 200 -39.63 14.49 12.90
CA GLU A 200 -39.94 15.92 13.06
C GLU A 200 -38.84 16.71 13.78
N PHE A 201 -38.30 16.19 14.88
CA PHE A 201 -37.24 16.85 15.65
C PHE A 201 -35.88 16.92 14.92
N LEU A 202 -35.74 16.22 13.77
CA LEU A 202 -34.54 16.19 12.94
C LEU A 202 -34.71 16.93 11.60
N ARG A 203 -35.95 17.05 11.09
CA ARG A 203 -36.22 17.69 9.79
C ARG A 203 -35.67 19.12 9.76
N ASN A 204 -35.12 19.50 8.60
CA ASN A 204 -34.54 20.83 8.33
C ASN A 204 -33.34 21.21 9.22
N ARG A 205 -32.80 20.28 10.01
CA ARG A 205 -31.56 20.49 10.78
C ARG A 205 -30.37 20.01 9.96
N SER A 206 -29.22 20.59 10.24
CA SER A 206 -27.94 20.19 9.63
C SER A 206 -27.06 19.48 10.65
N VAL A 207 -26.11 18.72 10.14
CA VAL A 207 -25.07 18.08 10.96
C VAL A 207 -23.73 18.70 10.59
N LYS A 208 -23.01 19.20 11.58
CA LYS A 208 -21.61 19.61 11.44
C LYS A 208 -20.72 18.43 11.82
N ILE A 209 -20.04 17.83 10.85
CA ILE A 209 -18.96 16.88 11.08
C ILE A 209 -17.73 17.68 11.52
N GLU A 210 -17.38 17.56 12.80
CA GLU A 210 -16.30 18.34 13.42
C GLU A 210 -14.95 17.71 13.15
N GLU A 211 -14.85 16.40 13.39
CA GLU A 211 -13.59 15.68 13.45
C GLU A 211 -13.76 14.24 12.98
N VAL A 212 -12.73 13.72 12.31
CA VAL A 212 -12.61 12.32 11.90
C VAL A 212 -11.31 11.74 12.44
N ARG A 213 -11.37 10.48 12.87
CA ARG A 213 -10.23 9.72 13.39
C ARG A 213 -10.34 8.26 12.96
N ILE A 214 -9.22 7.59 12.72
CA ILE A 214 -9.18 6.14 12.51
C ILE A 214 -8.73 5.46 13.80
N LEU A 215 -9.54 4.54 14.32
CA LEU A 215 -9.22 3.69 15.45
C LEU A 215 -8.72 2.34 14.96
N ASN A 216 -7.89 1.69 15.78
CA ASN A 216 -7.37 0.35 15.54
C ASN A 216 -6.74 0.17 14.14
N GLN A 217 -6.09 1.21 13.63
CA GLN A 217 -5.27 1.06 12.43
C GLN A 217 -3.99 0.31 12.80
N ASN A 218 -3.56 -0.58 11.91
CA ASN A 218 -2.26 -1.20 12.06
C ASN A 218 -1.15 -0.21 11.68
N THR A 219 -0.16 -0.05 12.54
CA THR A 219 0.94 0.91 12.36
C THR A 219 2.21 0.26 11.79
N ALA A 220 2.17 -1.05 11.57
CA ALA A 220 3.26 -1.80 10.98
C ALA A 220 2.76 -2.84 9.97
N SER A 221 3.65 -3.24 9.07
CA SER A 221 3.42 -4.27 8.07
C SER A 221 4.70 -5.05 7.86
N HIS A 222 4.63 -6.35 7.57
CA HIS A 222 5.75 -7.05 6.95
C HIS A 222 6.07 -6.39 5.60
N TYR A 223 7.34 -6.42 5.19
CA TYR A 223 7.74 -5.77 3.94
C TYR A 223 7.22 -6.48 2.68
N PHE A 224 6.89 -7.76 2.76
CA PHE A 224 6.56 -8.57 1.59
C PHE A 224 5.72 -9.79 2.00
N SER A 225 5.17 -10.46 0.99
CA SER A 225 4.46 -11.74 1.12
C SER A 225 5.10 -12.75 0.18
N ARG A 226 5.04 -14.05 0.52
CA ARG A 226 5.52 -15.12 -0.38
C ARG A 226 4.74 -15.14 -1.69
N GLU A 227 3.41 -15.09 -1.58
CA GLU A 227 2.50 -15.11 -2.73
C GLU A 227 2.30 -13.72 -3.34
N TYR A 228 1.94 -13.69 -4.63
CA TYR A 228 1.45 -12.49 -5.30
C TYR A 228 0.31 -11.87 -4.50
N TRP A 229 0.48 -10.60 -4.10
CA TRP A 229 -0.53 -9.86 -3.35
C TRP A 229 -1.07 -10.60 -2.10
N GLY A 230 -0.20 -11.39 -1.48
CA GLY A 230 -0.44 -12.05 -0.21
C GLY A 230 -0.54 -11.05 0.95
N ALA A 231 -0.96 -11.57 2.09
CA ALA A 231 -1.10 -10.79 3.32
C ALA A 231 0.25 -10.32 3.85
N VAL A 232 0.29 -9.09 4.35
CA VAL A 232 1.47 -8.46 4.97
C VAL A 232 1.17 -7.88 6.36
N MET A 233 -0.02 -8.15 6.91
CA MET A 233 -0.42 -7.69 8.24
C MET A 233 0.58 -8.15 9.32
N ALA A 234 1.05 -7.20 10.13
CA ALA A 234 1.83 -7.49 11.34
C ALA A 234 0.96 -7.31 12.59
N THR A 235 0.82 -8.37 13.41
CA THR A 235 0.03 -8.32 14.65
C THR A 235 0.73 -7.50 15.75
N GLY A 236 0.00 -7.04 16.76
CA GLY A 236 0.53 -6.36 17.94
C GLY A 236 0.92 -4.89 17.72
N ASN A 237 0.48 -4.28 16.62
CA ASN A 237 0.89 -2.94 16.20
C ASN A 237 -0.31 -1.98 16.00
N LEU A 238 -1.42 -2.20 16.71
CA LEU A 238 -2.60 -1.34 16.62
C LEU A 238 -2.42 0.00 17.34
N SER A 239 -2.88 1.07 16.70
CA SER A 239 -3.01 2.40 17.30
C SER A 239 -4.19 3.15 16.70
N SER A 240 -4.44 4.36 17.17
CA SER A 240 -5.40 5.29 16.56
C SER A 240 -4.65 6.44 15.89
N SER A 241 -5.21 6.99 14.81
CA SER A 241 -4.66 8.19 14.17
C SER A 241 -4.80 9.40 15.08
N GLU A 242 -4.08 10.47 14.79
CA GLU A 242 -4.44 11.77 15.32
C GLU A 242 -5.80 12.20 14.75
N PRO A 243 -6.62 12.96 15.49
CA PRO A 243 -7.88 13.45 14.98
C PRO A 243 -7.66 14.56 13.93
N THR A 244 -8.44 14.51 12.85
CA THR A 244 -8.43 15.52 11.79
C THR A 244 -9.69 16.36 11.85
N THR A 245 -9.53 17.68 11.99
CA THR A 245 -10.64 18.62 11.98
C THR A 245 -11.17 18.79 10.55
N LEU A 246 -12.48 18.56 10.35
CA LEU A 246 -13.16 18.78 9.06
C LEU A 246 -14.06 20.01 9.07
N ASN A 247 -14.84 20.20 10.15
CA ASN A 247 -15.84 21.27 10.29
C ASN A 247 -16.74 21.44 9.05
N ARG A 248 -17.20 20.33 8.46
CA ARG A 248 -18.10 20.33 7.29
C ARG A 248 -19.55 20.24 7.72
N VAL A 249 -20.42 21.04 7.11
CA VAL A 249 -21.86 21.05 7.40
C VAL A 249 -22.60 20.35 6.28
N ILE A 250 -23.44 19.38 6.63
CA ILE A 250 -24.25 18.59 5.70
C ILE A 250 -25.74 18.64 6.12
N SER A 251 -26.62 18.32 5.18
CA SER A 251 -28.07 18.23 5.38
C SER A 251 -28.68 17.16 4.46
N ASN A 252 -30.00 17.10 4.37
CA ASN A 252 -30.67 16.15 3.46
C ASN A 252 -30.38 16.49 1.99
N ASP A 253 -30.21 17.77 1.68
CA ASP A 253 -30.05 18.28 0.30
C ASP A 253 -28.61 18.72 0.00
N THR A 254 -27.70 18.61 0.97
CA THR A 254 -26.32 19.09 0.85
C THR A 254 -25.35 18.09 1.47
N GLY A 255 -24.44 17.56 0.67
CA GLY A 255 -23.36 16.68 1.10
C GLY A 255 -21.98 17.27 0.77
N PHE A 256 -20.98 16.40 0.63
CA PHE A 256 -19.66 16.81 0.15
C PHE A 256 -19.65 16.99 -1.36
N ASP A 257 -18.86 17.94 -1.84
CA ASP A 257 -18.51 18.15 -3.25
C ASP A 257 -17.05 17.79 -3.55
N ASP A 258 -16.30 17.40 -2.51
CA ASP A 258 -14.89 17.02 -2.52
C ASP A 258 -14.66 15.71 -1.73
N THR A 259 -13.39 15.29 -1.62
CA THR A 259 -12.94 14.23 -0.72
C THR A 259 -12.18 14.87 0.45
N PRO A 260 -12.88 15.31 1.53
CA PRO A 260 -12.28 16.14 2.56
C PRO A 260 -11.29 15.40 3.47
N TYR A 261 -11.23 14.07 3.41
CA TYR A 261 -10.34 13.26 4.23
C TYR A 261 -9.81 12.05 3.46
N ILE A 262 -8.49 11.94 3.40
CA ILE A 262 -7.74 10.85 2.79
C ILE A 262 -6.73 10.37 3.83
N HIS A 263 -6.67 9.06 4.07
CA HIS A 263 -5.80 8.49 5.09
C HIS A 263 -5.26 7.12 4.69
N TYR A 264 -3.96 6.92 4.82
CA TYR A 264 -3.33 5.62 4.56
C TYR A 264 -3.36 4.74 5.81
N VAL A 265 -3.59 3.44 5.62
CA VAL A 265 -3.59 2.42 6.69
C VAL A 265 -2.84 1.17 6.23
N MET A 266 -2.28 0.40 7.15
CA MET A 266 -1.75 -0.94 6.83
C MET A 266 -2.87 -1.98 6.83
N GLU A 267 -2.60 -3.15 6.24
CA GLU A 267 -3.50 -4.31 6.23
C GLU A 267 -3.94 -4.69 7.66
N ASN A 268 -5.24 -4.97 7.81
CA ASN A 268 -5.87 -5.35 9.08
C ASN A 268 -7.08 -6.25 8.80
N ASP A 269 -6.99 -7.50 9.22
CA ASP A 269 -8.02 -8.54 9.06
C ASP A 269 -9.02 -8.62 10.23
N ALA A 270 -8.92 -7.68 11.18
CA ALA A 270 -9.70 -7.60 12.41
C ALA A 270 -9.50 -8.74 13.43
N THR A 271 -8.46 -9.56 13.30
CA THR A 271 -8.16 -10.63 14.27
C THR A 271 -7.90 -10.08 15.68
N GLU A 272 -7.22 -8.93 15.79
CA GLU A 272 -7.01 -8.24 17.07
C GLU A 272 -8.13 -7.23 17.34
N ALA A 273 -8.30 -6.26 16.45
CA ALA A 273 -9.44 -5.34 16.43
C ALA A 273 -9.58 -4.72 15.04
N PRO A 274 -10.81 -4.49 14.55
CA PRO A 274 -11.04 -3.94 13.22
C PRO A 274 -10.68 -2.45 13.12
N THR A 275 -10.05 -2.07 12.00
CA THR A 275 -9.91 -0.65 11.61
C THR A 275 -11.29 0.00 11.55
N THR A 276 -11.46 1.07 12.33
CA THR A 276 -12.76 1.68 12.60
C THR A 276 -12.69 3.18 12.35
N LEU A 277 -13.62 3.69 11.55
CA LEU A 277 -13.84 5.13 11.40
C LEU A 277 -14.54 5.65 12.66
N GLN A 278 -14.03 6.74 13.24
CA GLN A 278 -14.68 7.52 14.29
C GLN A 278 -14.97 8.92 13.78
N VAL A 279 -16.19 9.41 14.03
CA VAL A 279 -16.66 10.72 13.60
C VAL A 279 -17.29 11.44 14.78
N LYS A 280 -16.78 12.63 15.10
CA LYS A 280 -17.45 13.55 16.03
C LYS A 280 -18.32 14.49 15.23
N ALA A 281 -19.62 14.51 15.53
CA ALA A 281 -20.58 15.33 14.80
C ALA A 281 -21.59 16.00 15.72
N THR A 282 -22.03 17.20 15.32
CA THR A 282 -22.96 18.03 16.08
C THR A 282 -24.19 18.35 15.22
N LEU A 283 -25.36 17.92 15.67
CA LEU A 283 -26.65 18.31 15.09
C LEU A 283 -26.95 19.77 15.49
N SER A 284 -27.33 20.60 14.52
CA SER A 284 -27.61 22.04 14.72
C SER A 284 -28.80 22.25 15.65
N ALA A 285 -28.77 23.27 16.53
CA ALA A 285 -29.94 23.64 17.32
C ALA A 285 -31.08 24.22 16.46
N THR A 286 -32.28 24.28 17.05
CA THR A 286 -33.46 25.03 16.58
C THR A 286 -34.03 25.82 17.76
N ASP A 287 -35.11 26.58 17.55
CA ASP A 287 -35.80 27.28 18.65
C ASP A 287 -36.43 26.34 19.69
N ILE A 288 -36.67 25.07 19.31
CA ILE A 288 -37.36 24.07 20.15
C ILE A 288 -36.38 23.01 20.67
N TYR A 289 -35.42 22.60 19.84
CA TYR A 289 -34.50 21.51 20.14
C TYR A 289 -33.05 22.01 20.25
N PRO A 290 -32.30 21.65 21.33
CA PRO A 290 -30.91 22.06 21.51
C PRO A 290 -29.98 21.35 20.50
N ALA A 291 -28.76 21.86 20.37
CA ALA A 291 -27.71 21.16 19.62
C ALA A 291 -27.32 19.87 20.35
N GLN A 292 -26.98 18.82 19.59
CA GLN A 292 -26.55 17.54 20.16
C GLN A 292 -25.23 17.10 19.51
N THR A 293 -24.18 16.93 20.31
CA THR A 293 -22.88 16.41 19.86
C THR A 293 -22.74 14.95 20.25
N ARG A 294 -22.37 14.11 19.30
CA ARG A 294 -22.13 12.68 19.52
C ARG A 294 -20.86 12.20 18.81
N ILE A 295 -20.35 11.08 19.29
CA ILE A 295 -19.29 10.31 18.63
C ILE A 295 -19.95 9.10 17.97
N PHE A 296 -19.61 8.89 16.72
CA PHE A 296 -20.10 7.80 15.89
C PHE A 296 -18.93 6.92 15.45
N THR A 297 -19.14 5.61 15.38
CA THR A 297 -18.12 4.68 14.89
C THR A 297 -18.66 3.71 13.85
N ALA A 298 -17.83 3.33 12.89
CA ALA A 298 -18.14 2.29 11.91
C ALA A 298 -16.89 1.46 11.58
N VAL A 299 -17.04 0.14 11.62
CA VAL A 299 -16.01 -0.78 11.15
C VAL A 299 -15.94 -0.74 9.63
N ILE A 300 -14.76 -0.49 9.09
CA ILE A 300 -14.56 -0.36 7.65
C ILE A 300 -14.59 -1.74 6.99
N ASN A 301 -15.39 -1.86 5.92
CA ASN A 301 -15.52 -3.06 5.09
C ASN A 301 -15.84 -4.36 5.87
N LYS A 302 -16.58 -4.26 7.00
CA LYS A 302 -16.92 -5.43 7.84
C LYS A 302 -17.57 -6.57 7.06
N ASN A 303 -18.44 -6.21 6.11
CA ASN A 303 -19.26 -7.14 5.34
C ASN A 303 -18.85 -7.15 3.85
N GLY A 304 -17.57 -6.92 3.55
CA GLY A 304 -17.09 -6.82 2.16
C GLY A 304 -17.44 -8.01 1.28
N LEU A 305 -17.34 -9.23 1.81
CA LEU A 305 -17.74 -10.47 1.12
C LEU A 305 -19.25 -10.52 0.80
N GLU A 306 -20.09 -10.04 1.72
CA GLU A 306 -21.55 -9.94 1.51
C GLU A 306 -21.87 -8.90 0.44
N SER A 307 -21.07 -7.84 0.36
CA SER A 307 -21.09 -6.81 -0.69
C SER A 307 -20.38 -7.23 -1.99
N HIS A 308 -20.10 -8.53 -2.18
CA HIS A 308 -19.49 -9.12 -3.38
C HIS A 308 -18.03 -8.73 -3.66
N TYR A 309 -17.32 -8.15 -2.70
CA TYR A 309 -15.86 -8.02 -2.75
C TYR A 309 -15.17 -9.36 -2.42
N ASN A 310 -13.86 -9.45 -2.65
CA ASN A 310 -13.07 -10.66 -2.41
C ASN A 310 -12.47 -10.75 -0.99
N HIS A 311 -12.73 -9.76 -0.13
CA HIS A 311 -12.25 -9.74 1.25
C HIS A 311 -13.17 -8.88 2.15
N ASN A 312 -13.11 -9.15 3.44
CA ASN A 312 -13.58 -8.24 4.49
C ASN A 312 -12.43 -7.38 5.01
N PHE A 313 -12.75 -6.30 5.72
CA PHE A 313 -11.81 -5.42 6.39
C PHE A 313 -10.78 -4.78 5.43
N ILE A 314 -9.58 -4.49 5.92
CA ILE A 314 -8.55 -3.75 5.20
C ILE A 314 -7.54 -4.71 4.59
N LYS A 315 -7.41 -4.70 3.26
CA LYS A 315 -6.41 -5.42 2.47
C LYS A 315 -5.49 -4.44 1.78
N ARG A 316 -4.18 -4.75 1.72
CA ARG A 316 -3.17 -3.92 1.03
C ARG A 316 -3.56 -3.63 -0.43
N ASN A 317 -3.12 -2.50 -0.97
CA ASN A 317 -3.32 -2.06 -2.36
C ASN A 317 -4.78 -1.90 -2.80
N TYR A 318 -5.68 -1.55 -1.87
CA TYR A 318 -7.06 -1.15 -2.14
C TYR A 318 -7.33 0.28 -1.67
N VAL A 319 -8.34 0.91 -2.28
CA VAL A 319 -8.93 2.17 -1.82
C VAL A 319 -10.34 1.89 -1.33
N TYR A 320 -10.67 2.39 -0.15
CA TYR A 320 -11.99 2.27 0.49
C TYR A 320 -12.66 3.64 0.47
N LYS A 321 -13.63 3.82 -0.42
CA LYS A 321 -14.47 5.01 -0.50
C LYS A 321 -15.60 4.89 0.51
N LEU A 322 -15.65 5.83 1.44
CA LEU A 322 -16.58 5.86 2.57
C LEU A 322 -17.68 6.88 2.29
N HIS A 323 -18.92 6.41 2.31
CA HIS A 323 -20.12 7.24 2.19
C HIS A 323 -20.90 7.19 3.50
N ILE A 324 -20.86 8.28 4.25
CA ILE A 324 -21.48 8.35 5.57
C ILE A 324 -22.94 8.78 5.43
N SER A 325 -23.84 8.21 6.24
CA SER A 325 -25.15 8.85 6.43
C SER A 325 -25.64 8.88 7.87
N PHE A 326 -26.25 10.00 8.23
CA PHE A 326 -26.96 10.16 9.50
C PHE A 326 -28.46 9.97 9.26
N GLY A 327 -29.05 8.96 9.89
CA GLY A 327 -30.46 8.64 9.79
C GLY A 327 -31.26 9.06 11.02
N ASP A 328 -32.53 8.66 11.04
CA ASP A 328 -33.48 9.01 12.12
C ASP A 328 -33.14 8.47 13.51
N ASN A 329 -32.15 7.58 13.60
CA ASN A 329 -31.67 7.00 14.86
C ASN A 329 -30.25 7.47 15.22
N SER A 330 -29.67 8.41 14.45
CA SER A 330 -28.34 8.94 14.74
C SER A 330 -28.35 9.92 15.92
N PHE A 331 -29.47 10.62 16.12
CA PHE A 331 -29.66 11.61 17.17
C PHE A 331 -30.97 11.35 17.88
N GLU A 332 -31.11 11.88 19.09
CA GLU A 332 -32.24 11.60 19.98
C GLU A 332 -33.03 12.87 20.29
N GLU A 333 -34.33 12.70 20.54
CA GLU A 333 -35.24 13.81 20.80
C GLU A 333 -35.00 14.43 22.18
N GLU A 334 -34.73 13.57 23.17
CA GLU A 334 -34.34 13.96 24.52
C GLU A 334 -32.82 13.83 24.71
N GLU A 335 -32.24 14.69 25.55
CA GLU A 335 -30.82 14.67 25.85
C GLU A 335 -30.50 13.50 26.80
N ILE A 336 -29.69 12.55 26.32
CA ILE A 336 -29.21 11.43 27.16
C ILE A 336 -28.12 11.95 28.09
N PRO A 337 -28.10 11.57 29.38
CA PRO A 337 -27.09 12.03 30.34
C PRO A 337 -25.63 11.74 29.97
N GLU A 338 -25.38 10.76 29.09
CA GLU A 338 -24.03 10.42 28.61
C GLU A 338 -24.02 10.09 27.11
N PRO A 339 -22.99 10.53 26.36
CA PRO A 339 -22.82 10.14 24.96
C PRO A 339 -22.49 8.65 24.87
N GLN A 340 -23.47 7.83 24.45
CA GLN A 340 -23.19 6.45 24.06
C GLN A 340 -22.59 6.40 22.66
N ASP A 341 -21.57 5.54 22.49
CA ASP A 341 -21.00 5.21 21.19
C ASP A 341 -22.12 4.75 20.25
N THR A 342 -22.33 5.52 19.18
CA THR A 342 -23.40 5.28 18.21
C THR A 342 -22.82 4.64 16.97
N VAL A 343 -23.47 3.58 16.47
CA VAL A 343 -23.07 2.98 15.20
C VAL A 343 -23.41 3.95 14.06
N LEU A 344 -22.41 4.31 13.27
CA LEU A 344 -22.56 5.13 12.07
C LEU A 344 -23.00 4.25 10.90
N ASP A 345 -23.95 4.71 10.11
CA ASP A 345 -24.26 4.09 8.82
C ASP A 345 -23.21 4.53 7.80
N VAL A 346 -22.40 3.58 7.33
CA VAL A 346 -21.34 3.80 6.34
C VAL A 346 -21.47 2.77 5.23
N GLN A 347 -21.74 3.24 4.03
CA GLN A 347 -21.57 2.43 2.83
C GLN A 347 -20.10 2.51 2.40
N VAL A 348 -19.48 1.35 2.19
CA VAL A 348 -18.08 1.24 1.77
C VAL A 348 -18.04 0.71 0.35
N GLU A 349 -17.45 1.49 -0.55
CA GLU A 349 -17.12 1.07 -1.90
C GLU A 349 -15.62 0.71 -1.94
N VAL A 350 -15.32 -0.57 -2.19
CA VAL A 350 -13.94 -1.05 -2.31
C VAL A 350 -13.54 -1.00 -3.77
N VAL A 351 -12.54 -0.18 -4.09
CA VAL A 351 -12.07 0.03 -5.47
C VAL A 351 -10.60 -0.26 -5.62
N SER A 352 -10.24 -0.51 -6.88
CA SER A 352 -8.88 -0.69 -7.33
C SER A 352 -8.06 0.59 -7.16
N TRP A 353 -6.81 0.48 -6.70
CA TRP A 353 -5.94 1.64 -6.54
C TRP A 353 -5.40 2.19 -7.87
N GLY A 354 -4.82 1.34 -8.73
CA GLY A 354 -4.24 1.75 -10.01
C GLY A 354 -4.70 0.90 -11.19
N PRO A 355 -4.25 1.23 -12.43
CA PRO A 355 -4.66 0.56 -13.66
C PRO A 355 -4.28 -0.92 -13.65
N VAL A 356 -5.25 -1.79 -13.90
CA VAL A 356 -5.07 -3.23 -13.87
C VAL A 356 -4.37 -3.67 -15.15
N SER A 357 -3.23 -4.35 -15.02
CA SER A 357 -2.69 -5.11 -16.14
C SER A 357 -3.62 -6.30 -16.36
N GLN A 358 -4.51 -6.21 -17.35
CA GLN A 358 -5.06 -7.43 -17.95
C GLN A 358 -3.88 -8.14 -18.62
N ASP A 359 -3.81 -9.46 -18.45
CA ASP A 359 -2.80 -10.39 -18.99
C ASP A 359 -1.64 -10.74 -18.04
N VAL A 360 -1.90 -11.68 -17.14
CA VAL A 360 -0.93 -12.74 -16.82
C VAL A 360 -1.72 -14.06 -16.62
N GLU A 361 -1.83 -14.87 -17.67
CA GLU A 361 -1.91 -16.32 -17.46
C GLU A 361 -0.51 -16.73 -16.97
N ILE A 362 -0.43 -17.20 -15.72
CA ILE A 362 0.77 -17.86 -15.17
C ILE A 362 0.78 -19.30 -15.66
#